data_AF-A0A3D1H505-F1
#
_entry.id   AF-A0A3D1H505-F1
#
_cell.length_a   1.000
_cell.length_b   1.000
_cell.length_c   1.000
_cell.angle_alpha   90.00
_cell.angle_beta   90.00
_cell.angle_gamma   90.00
#
_symmetry.space_group_name_H-M   'P 1'
#
loop_
_entity.id
_entity.type
_entity.pdbx_description
1 polymer ?
#
loop_
_entity_poly.entity_id
_entity_poly.type
_entity_poly.pdbx_seq_one_letter_code
_entity_poly.pdbx_strand_id
1 'polypeptide(L)'
;MNEKEFQSMLYLLDDSDERVVEHIENQITLMGMDALPLLEKYWSDEPNVIVQERMVLLIKKINQQSLLQSLRIWEATETQDLLEGVLIIDQIANPNLDRQLIENQIDKIKLDAWLELNYDLTSFEKVKILNRIFFDVHGFSGDTESYHSS
;
A
#
# COMPACT_ATOMS: atom_id res chain seq x y z
N MET A 1 6.30 24.28 3.24
CA MET A 1 7.67 24.21 2.69
C MET A 1 7.65 24.75 1.27
N ASN A 2 8.63 25.57 0.88
CA ASN A 2 8.73 26.06 -0.49
C ASN A 2 9.46 25.01 -1.34
N GLU A 3 9.00 24.78 -2.57
CA GLU A 3 9.65 23.85 -3.52
C GLU A 3 11.15 24.15 -3.70
N LYS A 4 11.53 25.43 -3.67
CA LYS A 4 12.94 25.86 -3.70
C LYS A 4 13.75 25.41 -2.49
N GLU A 5 13.13 25.39 -1.32
CA GLU A 5 13.78 24.96 -0.08
C GLU A 5 14.05 23.46 -0.13
N PHE A 6 13.07 22.68 -0.60
CA PHE A 6 13.23 21.24 -0.79
C PHE A 6 14.30 20.91 -1.83
N GLN A 7 14.31 21.61 -2.98
CA GLN A 7 15.37 21.44 -3.99
C GLN A 7 16.76 21.76 -3.42
N SER A 8 16.87 22.78 -2.56
CA SER A 8 18.15 23.09 -1.90
C SER A 8 18.59 21.97 -0.95
N MET A 9 17.65 21.34 -0.25
CA MET A 9 17.93 20.17 0.58
C MET A 9 18.43 18.99 -0.26
N LEU A 10 17.77 18.69 -1.39
CA LEU A 10 18.18 17.60 -2.27
C LEU A 10 19.60 17.78 -2.81
N TYR A 11 19.99 19.02 -3.14
CA TYR A 11 21.35 19.33 -3.58
C TYR A 11 22.42 19.03 -2.51
N LEU A 12 22.07 19.18 -1.23
CA LEU A 12 22.96 18.88 -0.10
C LEU A 12 23.11 17.38 0.18
N LEU A 13 22.40 16.51 -0.55
CA LEU A 13 22.59 15.05 -0.47
C LEU A 13 23.90 14.59 -1.12
N ASP A 14 24.64 15.45 -1.82
CA ASP A 14 26.01 15.21 -2.33
C ASP A 14 27.08 16.00 -1.53
N ASP A 15 26.73 16.52 -0.35
CA ASP A 15 27.71 17.28 0.43
C ASP A 15 28.85 16.37 0.94
N SER A 16 30.07 16.90 0.92
CA SER A 16 31.27 16.25 1.45
C SER A 16 31.26 16.06 2.98
N ASP A 17 30.48 16.87 3.72
CA ASP A 17 30.28 16.69 5.16
C ASP A 17 29.08 15.76 5.42
N GLU A 18 29.38 14.52 5.81
CA GLU A 18 28.37 13.49 6.10
C GLU A 18 27.35 13.92 7.17
N ARG A 19 27.71 14.85 8.07
CA ARG A 19 26.75 15.37 9.07
C ARG A 19 25.69 16.26 8.45
N VAL A 20 26.03 16.98 7.38
CA VAL A 20 25.07 17.79 6.63
C VAL A 20 24.09 16.86 5.93
N VAL A 21 24.61 15.83 5.25
CA VAL A 21 23.80 14.79 4.61
C VAL A 21 22.84 14.16 5.60
N GLU A 22 23.35 13.64 6.73
CA GLU A 22 22.53 12.96 7.74
C GLU A 22 21.45 13.90 8.30
N HIS A 23 21.77 15.17 8.52
CA HIS A 23 20.79 16.16 8.95
C HIS A 23 19.66 16.34 7.93
N ILE A 24 20.01 16.45 6.65
CA ILE A 24 19.05 16.60 5.55
C ILE A 24 18.18 15.35 5.39
N GLU A 25 18.80 14.16 5.38
CA GLU A 25 18.07 12.90 5.30
C GLU A 25 17.07 12.75 6.44
N ASN A 26 17.44 13.16 7.66
CA ASN A 26 16.54 13.15 8.81
C ASN A 26 15.40 14.16 8.66
N GLN A 27 15.67 15.37 8.18
CA GLN A 27 14.62 16.36 7.90
C GLN A 27 13.62 15.83 6.86
N ILE A 28 14.10 15.25 5.76
CA ILE A 28 13.24 14.66 4.73
C ILE A 28 12.45 13.48 5.29
N THR A 29 13.09 12.60 6.08
CA THR A 29 12.41 11.48 6.74
C THR A 29 11.30 11.97 7.67
N LEU A 30 11.54 13.04 8.44
CA LEU A 30 10.56 13.62 9.38
C LEU A 30 9.35 14.23 8.67
N MET A 31 9.52 14.71 7.44
CA MET A 31 8.40 15.16 6.59
C MET A 31 7.49 14.00 6.18
N GLY A 32 7.99 12.75 6.22
CA GLY A 32 7.20 11.56 5.96
C GLY A 32 6.55 11.58 4.57
N MET A 33 5.27 11.24 4.51
CA MET A 33 4.54 11.11 3.25
C MET A 33 4.45 12.40 2.44
N ASP A 34 4.52 13.58 3.08
CA ASP A 34 4.44 14.88 2.39
C ASP A 34 5.67 15.13 1.48
N ALA A 35 6.81 14.50 1.78
CA ALA A 35 8.01 14.60 0.95
C ALA A 35 8.00 13.68 -0.26
N LEU A 36 7.19 12.62 -0.26
CA LEU A 36 7.22 11.57 -1.30
C LEU A 36 6.94 12.12 -2.71
N PRO A 37 5.89 12.93 -2.96
CA PRO A 37 5.61 13.43 -4.31
C PRO A 37 6.73 14.32 -4.86
N LEU A 38 7.42 15.04 -3.97
CA LEU A 38 8.56 15.86 -4.35
C LEU A 38 9.78 14.99 -4.66
N LEU A 39 10.07 13.99 -3.82
CA LEU A 39 11.16 13.03 -4.07
C LEU A 39 10.99 12.33 -5.42
N GLU A 40 9.80 11.80 -5.72
CA GLU A 40 9.52 11.10 -6.98
C GLU A 40 9.61 12.03 -8.19
N LYS A 41 9.14 13.27 -8.05
CA LYS A 41 9.25 14.29 -9.09
C LYS A 41 10.71 14.58 -9.44
N TYR A 42 11.55 14.84 -8.43
CA TYR A 42 12.95 15.20 -8.66
C TYR A 42 13.82 13.99 -9.01
N TRP A 43 13.53 12.82 -8.46
CA TRP A 43 14.26 11.57 -8.74
C TRP A 43 14.32 11.23 -10.23
N SER A 44 13.23 11.47 -10.96
CA SER A 44 13.13 11.16 -12.40
C SER A 44 14.08 12.00 -13.25
N ASP A 45 14.39 13.22 -12.82
CA ASP A 45 15.21 14.20 -13.56
C ASP A 45 16.63 14.36 -12.97
N GLU A 46 16.96 13.65 -11.87
CA GLU A 46 18.23 13.82 -11.15
C GLU A 46 19.41 13.18 -11.90
N PRO A 47 20.40 13.97 -12.36
CA PRO A 47 21.54 13.43 -13.10
C PRO A 47 22.65 12.87 -12.20
N ASN A 48 22.70 13.26 -10.93
CA ASN A 48 23.72 12.76 -10.00
C ASN A 48 23.29 11.41 -9.43
N VAL A 49 24.01 10.35 -9.81
CA VAL A 49 23.73 8.97 -9.38
C VAL A 49 23.74 8.82 -7.85
N ILE A 50 24.63 9.52 -7.14
CA ILE A 50 24.73 9.44 -5.67
C ILE A 50 23.48 10.04 -5.03
N VAL A 51 23.05 11.21 -5.50
CA VAL A 51 21.83 11.87 -5.03
C VAL A 51 20.60 11.03 -5.36
N GLN A 52 20.55 10.48 -6.58
CA GLN A 52 19.48 9.60 -7.02
C GLN A 52 19.36 8.33 -6.14
N GLU A 53 20.47 7.67 -5.82
CA GLU A 53 20.49 6.50 -4.92
C GLU A 53 20.02 6.87 -3.51
N ARG A 54 20.47 8.02 -2.98
CA ARG A 54 20.03 8.54 -1.67
C ARG A 54 18.53 8.86 -1.66
N MET A 55 18.00 9.45 -2.72
CA MET A 55 16.56 9.66 -2.90
C MET A 55 15.78 8.34 -2.87
N VAL A 56 16.24 7.29 -3.57
CA VAL A 56 15.59 5.96 -3.53
C VAL A 56 15.56 5.39 -2.11
N LEU A 57 16.65 5.52 -1.36
CA LEU A 57 16.72 5.08 0.03
C LEU A 57 15.74 5.86 0.92
N LEU A 58 15.63 7.18 0.73
CA LEU A 58 14.67 8.03 1.45
C LEU A 58 13.23 7.65 1.13
N ILE A 59 12.88 7.50 -0.15
CA ILE A 59 11.57 7.03 -0.63
C ILE A 59 11.21 5.70 0.05
N LYS A 60 12.11 4.72 -0.02
CA LYS A 60 11.91 3.40 0.59
C LYS A 60 11.71 3.48 2.10
N LYS A 61 12.53 4.28 2.79
CA LYS A 61 12.47 4.47 4.24
C LYS A 61 11.15 5.11 4.68
N ILE A 62 10.72 6.18 3.98
CA ILE A 62 9.45 6.86 4.23
C ILE A 62 8.27 5.90 4.04
N ASN A 63 8.24 5.17 2.91
CA ASN A 63 7.19 4.20 2.63
C ASN A 63 7.14 3.09 3.70
N GLN A 64 8.29 2.55 4.10
CA GLN A 64 8.35 1.54 5.16
C GLN A 64 7.88 2.07 6.52
N GLN A 65 8.25 3.29 6.88
CA GLN A 65 7.80 3.92 8.13
C GLN A 65 6.29 4.17 8.13
N SER A 66 5.76 4.67 7.01
CA SER A 66 4.32 4.89 6.82
C SER A 66 3.55 3.57 6.95
N LEU A 67 4.01 2.51 6.29
CA LEU A 67 3.41 1.19 6.37
C LEU A 67 3.38 0.65 7.80
N LEU A 68 4.51 0.72 8.51
CA LEU A 68 4.62 0.27 9.90
C LEU A 68 3.71 1.09 10.82
N GLN A 69 3.60 2.39 10.58
CA GLN A 69 2.69 3.25 11.32
C GLN A 69 1.24 2.86 11.07
N SER A 70 0.83 2.65 9.82
CA SER A 70 -0.51 2.17 9.46
C SER A 70 -0.83 0.83 10.13
N LEU A 71 0.11 -0.11 10.13
CA LEU A 71 -0.07 -1.41 10.79
C LEU A 71 -0.22 -1.28 12.31
N ARG A 72 0.57 -0.40 12.96
CA ARG A 72 0.44 -0.13 14.40
C ARG A 72 -0.88 0.53 14.75
N ILE A 73 -1.35 1.45 13.90
CA ILE A 73 -2.66 2.09 14.07
C ILE A 73 -3.75 1.03 13.99
N TRP A 74 -3.72 0.20 12.94
CA TRP A 74 -4.65 -0.90 12.76
C TRP A 74 -4.65 -1.88 13.94
N GLU A 75 -3.48 -2.30 14.42
CA GLU A 75 -3.35 -3.18 15.59
C GLU A 75 -3.99 -2.58 16.85
N ALA A 76 -3.85 -1.27 17.04
CA ALA A 76 -4.37 -0.55 18.20
C ALA A 76 -5.88 -0.26 18.14
N THR A 77 -6.55 -0.55 17.01
CA THR A 77 -8.02 -0.40 16.92
C THR A 77 -8.75 -1.45 17.76
N GLU A 78 -9.88 -1.07 18.37
CA GLU A 78 -10.70 -2.00 19.18
C GLU A 78 -11.35 -3.10 18.33
N THR A 79 -11.63 -2.80 17.07
CA THR A 79 -12.18 -3.74 16.08
C THR A 79 -11.26 -3.76 14.86
N GLN A 80 -10.41 -4.78 14.77
CA GLN A 80 -9.53 -4.90 13.61
C GLN A 80 -10.33 -5.32 12.37
N ASP A 81 -10.40 -4.44 11.37
CA ASP A 81 -10.91 -4.78 10.05
C ASP A 81 -9.86 -5.60 9.30
N LEU A 82 -10.16 -6.87 9.03
CA LEU A 82 -9.21 -7.78 8.35
C LEU A 82 -8.88 -7.32 6.93
N LEU A 83 -9.81 -6.69 6.21
CA LEU A 83 -9.54 -6.19 4.87
C LEU A 83 -8.51 -5.06 4.93
N GLU A 84 -8.67 -4.13 5.88
CA GLU A 84 -7.71 -3.05 6.09
C GLU A 84 -6.32 -3.59 6.43
N GLY A 85 -6.23 -4.57 7.33
CA GLY A 85 -4.97 -5.20 7.70
C GLY A 85 -4.26 -5.88 6.51
N VAL A 86 -5.02 -6.62 5.70
CA VAL A 86 -4.49 -7.28 4.49
C VAL A 86 -4.03 -6.25 3.46
N LEU A 87 -4.79 -5.17 3.24
CA LEU A 87 -4.41 -4.12 2.30
C LEU A 87 -3.16 -3.36 2.73
N ILE A 88 -2.96 -3.14 4.04
CA ILE A 88 -1.71 -2.57 4.56
C ILE A 88 -0.55 -3.52 4.23
N ILE A 89 -0.69 -4.83 4.44
CA ILE A 89 0.39 -5.78 4.13
C ILE A 89 0.66 -5.84 2.61
N ASP A 90 -0.39 -5.82 1.79
CA ASP A 90 -0.27 -5.91 0.33
C ASP A 90 0.52 -4.74 -0.28
N GLN A 91 0.47 -3.55 0.33
CA GLN A 91 1.26 -2.38 -0.10
C GLN A 91 2.77 -2.63 -0.13
N ILE A 92 3.29 -3.66 0.56
CA ILE A 92 4.70 -4.08 0.47
C ILE A 92 5.04 -4.53 -0.95
N ALA A 93 4.16 -5.31 -1.57
CA ALA A 93 4.35 -5.86 -2.91
C ALA A 93 3.72 -4.95 -3.99
N ASN A 94 2.60 -4.31 -3.67
CA ASN A 94 1.80 -3.51 -4.58
C ASN A 94 1.56 -2.10 -4.01
N PRO A 95 2.58 -1.23 -3.95
CA PRO A 95 2.46 0.10 -3.32
C PRO A 95 1.43 1.02 -3.98
N ASN A 96 1.13 0.79 -5.25
CA ASN A 96 0.18 1.59 -6.04
C ASN A 96 -1.22 0.96 -6.15
N LEU A 97 -1.53 -0.06 -5.34
CA LEU A 97 -2.84 -0.69 -5.36
C LEU A 97 -3.92 0.33 -4.98
N ASP A 98 -4.94 0.45 -5.84
CA ASP A 98 -6.13 1.23 -5.51
C ASP A 98 -7.02 0.43 -4.54
N ARG A 99 -7.03 0.86 -3.28
CA ARG A 99 -7.89 0.31 -2.23
C ARG A 99 -9.37 0.30 -2.65
N GLN A 100 -9.84 1.37 -3.28
CA GLN A 100 -11.24 1.50 -3.68
C GLN A 100 -11.63 0.43 -4.70
N LEU A 101 -10.69 0.03 -5.56
CA LEU A 101 -10.91 -1.02 -6.54
C LEU A 101 -11.21 -2.37 -5.86
N ILE A 102 -10.46 -2.73 -4.81
CA ILE A 102 -10.71 -3.97 -4.06
C ILE A 102 -12.01 -3.90 -3.27
N GLU A 103 -12.27 -2.80 -2.59
CA GLU A 103 -13.52 -2.59 -1.85
C GLU A 103 -14.74 -2.73 -2.77
N ASN A 104 -14.71 -2.09 -3.95
CA ASN A 104 -15.77 -2.19 -4.95
C ASN A 104 -15.99 -3.62 -5.43
N GLN A 105 -14.92 -4.41 -5.58
CA GLN A 105 -15.03 -5.82 -5.97
C GLN A 105 -15.70 -6.66 -4.88
N ILE A 106 -15.31 -6.47 -3.61
CA ILE A 106 -15.90 -7.17 -2.47
C ILE A 106 -17.37 -6.79 -2.31
N ASP A 107 -17.70 -5.50 -2.42
CA ASP A 107 -19.08 -5.03 -2.34
C ASP A 107 -19.94 -5.58 -3.47
N LYS A 108 -19.38 -5.72 -4.67
CA LYS A 108 -20.08 -6.39 -5.77
C LYS A 108 -20.38 -7.86 -5.46
N ILE A 109 -19.39 -8.62 -4.98
CA ILE A 109 -19.58 -10.02 -4.58
C ILE A 109 -20.66 -10.15 -3.51
N LYS A 110 -20.62 -9.26 -2.52
CA LYS A 110 -21.61 -9.18 -1.45
C LYS A 110 -23.01 -8.87 -1.98
N LEU A 111 -23.14 -7.91 -2.89
CA LEU A 111 -24.42 -7.55 -3.49
C LEU A 111 -25.00 -8.70 -4.31
N ASP A 112 -24.18 -9.33 -5.16
CA ASP A 112 -24.60 -10.46 -6.00
C ASP A 112 -25.06 -11.65 -5.13
N ALA A 113 -24.34 -11.94 -4.04
CA ALA A 113 -24.78 -12.94 -3.06
C ALA A 113 -26.06 -12.53 -2.33
N TRP A 114 -26.18 -11.28 -1.90
CA TRP A 114 -27.34 -10.78 -1.17
C TRP A 114 -28.62 -10.84 -2.00
N LEU A 115 -28.54 -10.55 -3.30
CA LEU A 115 -29.68 -10.61 -4.22
C LEU A 115 -30.22 -12.02 -4.46
N GLU A 116 -29.37 -13.05 -4.36
CA GLU A 116 -29.80 -14.46 -4.50
C GLU A 116 -30.24 -15.09 -3.16
N LEU A 117 -29.81 -14.54 -2.02
CA LEU A 117 -30.16 -15.07 -0.70
C LEU A 117 -31.58 -14.66 -0.26
N ASN A 118 -32.37 -15.62 0.23
CA ASN A 118 -33.66 -15.39 0.87
C ASN A 118 -33.69 -16.01 2.29
N TYR A 119 -34.54 -15.47 3.17
CA TYR A 119 -34.75 -15.89 4.55
C TYR A 119 -35.26 -17.34 4.66
N ASP A 120 -36.01 -17.83 3.67
CA ASP A 120 -36.63 -19.17 3.69
C ASP A 120 -35.68 -20.30 3.27
N LEU A 121 -34.42 -19.99 2.92
CA LEU A 121 -33.45 -20.98 2.46
C LEU A 121 -32.88 -21.81 3.62
N THR A 122 -32.72 -23.11 3.38
CA THR A 122 -31.93 -23.99 4.24
C THR A 122 -30.45 -23.61 4.20
N SER A 123 -29.69 -23.97 5.24
CA SER A 123 -28.24 -23.71 5.27
C SER A 123 -27.50 -24.33 4.08
N PHE A 124 -27.95 -25.48 3.58
CA PHE A 124 -27.37 -26.14 2.42
C PHE A 124 -27.57 -25.33 1.14
N GLU A 125 -28.78 -24.78 0.93
CA GLU A 125 -29.08 -23.93 -0.23
C GLU A 125 -28.28 -22.62 -0.19
N LYS A 126 -28.13 -22.01 1.00
CA LYS A 126 -27.29 -20.81 1.18
C LYS A 126 -25.84 -21.07 0.75
N VAL A 127 -25.25 -22.20 1.17
CA VAL A 127 -23.89 -22.59 0.76
C VAL A 127 -23.81 -22.82 -0.76
N LYS A 128 -24.82 -23.44 -1.36
CA LYS A 128 -24.86 -23.67 -2.81
C LYS A 128 -24.88 -22.35 -3.60
N ILE A 129 -25.66 -21.37 -3.12
CA ILE A 129 -25.69 -20.02 -3.71
C ILE A 129 -24.31 -19.36 -3.57
N LEU A 130 -23.71 -19.35 -2.38
CA LEU A 130 -22.39 -18.76 -2.18
C LEU A 130 -21.32 -19.39 -3.09
N ASN A 131 -21.30 -20.73 -3.22
CA ASN A 131 -20.39 -21.40 -4.13
C ASN A 131 -20.62 -20.96 -5.59
N ARG A 132 -21.86 -20.90 -6.05
CA ARG A 132 -22.16 -20.40 -7.40
C ARG A 132 -21.68 -18.96 -7.59
N ILE A 133 -21.94 -18.08 -6.62
CA ILE A 133 -21.49 -16.69 -6.68
C ILE A 133 -19.96 -16.65 -6.79
N PHE A 134 -19.24 -17.32 -5.89
CA PHE A 134 -17.78 -17.30 -5.89
C PHE A 134 -17.19 -17.92 -7.17
N PHE A 135 -17.59 -19.14 -7.52
CA PHE A 135 -16.92 -19.93 -8.55
C PHE A 135 -17.52 -19.71 -9.96
N ASP A 136 -18.84 -19.63 -10.09
CA ASP A 136 -19.49 -19.53 -11.42
C ASP A 136 -19.66 -18.07 -11.88
N VAL A 137 -20.02 -17.16 -10.97
CA VAL A 137 -20.29 -15.74 -11.30
C VAL A 137 -19.01 -14.91 -11.26
N HIS A 138 -18.23 -15.01 -10.18
CA HIS A 138 -16.98 -14.27 -10.02
C HIS A 138 -15.74 -15.02 -10.53
N GLY A 139 -15.90 -16.27 -10.95
CA GLY A 139 -14.83 -17.03 -11.60
C GLY A 139 -13.65 -17.39 -10.69
N PHE A 140 -13.84 -17.34 -9.36
CA PHE A 140 -12.81 -17.86 -8.46
C PHE A 140 -12.56 -19.32 -8.78
N SER A 141 -11.33 -19.76 -8.58
CA SER A 141 -10.92 -21.15 -8.75
C SER A 141 -9.89 -21.47 -7.69
N GLY A 142 -9.77 -22.75 -7.35
CA GLY A 142 -8.68 -23.19 -6.49
C GLY A 142 -7.37 -23.08 -7.25
N ASP A 143 -6.36 -22.48 -6.63
CA ASP A 143 -5.00 -22.52 -7.16
C ASP A 143 -4.41 -23.92 -6.94
N THR A 144 -4.44 -24.74 -8.00
CA THR A 144 -3.90 -26.11 -7.99
C THR A 144 -2.47 -26.19 -8.51
N GLU A 145 -1.91 -25.11 -9.06
CA GLU A 145 -0.59 -25.11 -9.71
C GLU A 145 0.49 -24.51 -8.80
N SER A 146 0.15 -23.54 -7.95
CA SER A 146 1.10 -22.82 -7.08
C SER A 146 0.87 -23.03 -5.58
N TYR A 147 0.18 -24.12 -5.19
CA TYR A 147 -0.15 -24.41 -3.79
C TYR A 147 1.07 -24.55 -2.86
N HIS A 148 2.26 -24.81 -3.42
CA HIS A 148 3.52 -24.96 -2.69
C HIS A 148 4.59 -23.91 -3.01
N SER A 149 4.27 -22.91 -3.83
CA SER A 149 5.23 -21.83 -4.14
C SER A 149 5.18 -20.81 -3.02
N SER A 150 6.05 -20.99 -2.03
CA SER A 150 6.38 -19.99 -1.01
C SER A 150 7.77 -19.45 -1.24
#